data_AF-A0AAD1VV64-F1
#
_entry.id   AF-A0AAD1VV64-F1
#
_cell.length_a   1.000
_cell.length_b   1.000
_cell.length_c   1.000
_cell.angle_alpha   90.00
_cell.angle_beta   90.00
_cell.angle_gamma   90.00
#
_symmetry.space_group_name_H-M   'P 1'
#
loop_
_entity.id
_entity.type
_entity.pdbx_description
1 polymer ?
#
loop_
_entity_poly.entity_id
_entity_poly.type
_entity_poly.pdbx_seq_one_letter_code
_entity_poly.pdbx_strand_id
1 'polypeptide(L)'
;AHRLRRPNHLPSTTARDVRARIHFYHPEPYSNIKVFADLSASTLQFRKSLSQITTTLRSNDIGYCWGFPAKLLIQKQGVIHAVATEAE
;
A
#
# COMPACT_ATOMS: atom_id res chain seq x y z
N ALA A 1 -17.85 8.44 5.71
CA ALA A 1 -17.30 7.32 4.91
C ALA A 1 -18.35 6.89 3.89
N HIS A 2 -17.96 6.35 2.73
CA HIS A 2 -18.91 5.82 1.74
C HIS A 2 -18.36 4.54 1.08
N ARG A 3 -19.27 3.68 0.60
CA ARG A 3 -18.90 2.44 -0.12
C ARG A 3 -18.55 2.76 -1.56
N LEU A 4 -17.44 2.22 -2.05
CA LEU A 4 -17.11 2.27 -3.47
C LEU A 4 -18.02 1.33 -4.27
N ARG A 5 -18.06 1.52 -5.58
CA ARG A 5 -18.71 0.55 -6.47
C ARG A 5 -17.91 -0.75 -6.43
N ARG A 6 -18.61 -1.88 -6.43
CA ARG A 6 -17.96 -3.17 -6.57
C ARG A 6 -17.37 -3.27 -7.99
N PRO A 7 -16.11 -3.68 -8.15
CA PRO A 7 -15.59 -4.04 -9.46
C PRO A 7 -16.43 -5.16 -10.10
N ASN A 8 -16.74 -5.02 -11.40
CA ASN A 8 -17.61 -5.96 -12.10
C ASN A 8 -17.05 -7.39 -12.17
N HIS A 9 -15.74 -7.56 -12.02
CA HIS A 9 -15.08 -8.87 -12.05
C HIS A 9 -15.15 -9.63 -10.71
N LEU A 10 -15.68 -9.03 -9.64
CA LEU A 10 -15.79 -9.68 -8.33
C LEU A 10 -17.21 -10.23 -8.10
N PRO A 11 -17.34 -11.40 -7.42
CA PRO A 11 -18.63 -11.97 -7.05
C PRO A 11 -19.53 -11.01 -6.28
N SER A 12 -20.85 -11.20 -6.42
CA SER A 12 -21.85 -10.37 -5.72
C SER A 12 -21.79 -10.51 -4.18
N THR A 13 -21.18 -11.58 -3.70
CA THR A 13 -20.95 -11.87 -2.28
C THR A 13 -19.74 -11.14 -1.70
N THR A 14 -18.81 -10.64 -2.53
CA THR A 14 -17.61 -9.93 -2.05
C THR A 14 -18.01 -8.60 -1.42
N ALA A 15 -17.53 -8.34 -0.20
CA ALA A 15 -17.73 -7.06 0.48
C ALA A 15 -17.17 -5.90 -0.37
N ARG A 16 -17.83 -4.74 -0.33
CA ARG A 16 -17.37 -3.54 -1.04
C ARG A 16 -16.39 -2.77 -0.17
N ASP A 17 -15.36 -2.22 -0.80
CA ASP A 17 -14.43 -1.32 -0.13
C ASP A 17 -15.14 -0.07 0.39
N VAL A 18 -14.65 0.44 1.52
CA VAL A 18 -15.16 1.65 2.16
C VAL A 18 -14.07 2.71 2.13
N ARG A 19 -14.39 3.86 1.53
CA ARG A 19 -13.51 5.04 1.56
C ARG A 19 -13.91 5.94 2.72
N ALA A 20 -12.95 6.21 3.60
CA ALA A 20 -13.13 7.08 4.76
C ALA A 20 -12.03 8.15 4.79
N ARG A 21 -12.40 9.37 5.22
CA ARG A 21 -11.43 10.39 5.62
C ARG A 21 -11.25 10.25 7.12
N ILE A 22 -10.03 9.97 7.56
CA ILE A 22 -9.68 9.71 8.95
C ILE A 22 -8.73 10.82 9.39
N HIS A 23 -9.05 11.53 10.47
CA HIS A 23 -8.25 12.65 10.98
C HIS A 23 -7.17 12.23 11.98
N PHE A 24 -7.38 11.13 12.70
CA PHE A 24 -6.43 10.59 13.68
C PHE A 24 -6.37 9.07 13.59
N TYR A 25 -5.15 8.53 13.56
CA TYR A 25 -4.90 7.09 13.56
C TYR A 25 -4.74 6.61 15.01
N HIS A 26 -5.76 5.94 15.52
CA HIS A 26 -5.56 4.95 16.58
C HIS A 26 -6.32 3.69 16.16
N PRO A 27 -5.69 2.79 15.39
CA PRO A 27 -6.34 1.53 15.07
C PRO A 27 -6.40 0.71 16.35
N GLU A 28 -7.58 0.68 16.99
CA GLU A 28 -7.99 -0.49 17.76
C GLU A 28 -7.78 -1.73 16.86
N PRO A 29 -7.22 -2.83 17.38
CA PRO A 29 -6.85 -3.98 16.58
C PRO A 29 -8.10 -4.78 16.20
N TYR A 30 -8.87 -4.28 15.22
CA TYR A 30 -9.83 -5.12 14.52
C TYR A 30 -9.03 -6.11 13.69
N SER A 31 -8.81 -7.32 14.24
CA SER A 31 -7.97 -8.38 13.67
C SER A 31 -8.31 -8.78 12.23
N ASN A 32 -9.51 -8.44 11.77
CA ASN A 32 -10.08 -8.91 10.50
C ASN A 32 -10.26 -7.78 9.47
N ILE A 33 -9.87 -6.54 9.77
CA ILE A 33 -10.00 -5.40 8.85
C ILE A 33 -8.63 -4.98 8.35
N LYS A 34 -8.48 -4.92 7.03
CA LYS A 34 -7.29 -4.35 6.39
C LYS A 34 -7.56 -2.90 5.99
N VAL A 35 -6.68 -2.01 6.43
CA VAL A 35 -6.73 -0.59 6.10
C VAL A 35 -5.61 -0.29 5.12
N PHE A 36 -5.94 0.41 4.04
CA PHE A 36 -5.01 0.81 3.02
C PHE A 36 -5.09 2.31 2.80
N ALA A 37 -3.97 2.93 2.43
CA ALA A 37 -3.95 4.30 1.98
C ALA A 37 -4.70 4.42 0.65
N ASP A 38 -5.43 5.52 0.49
CA ASP A 38 -6.15 5.86 -0.73
C ASP A 38 -5.21 6.58 -1.69
N LEU A 39 -4.69 5.83 -2.66
CA LEU A 39 -3.66 6.28 -3.61
C LEU A 39 -4.25 6.47 -5.02
N SER A 40 -3.64 7.36 -5.79
CA SER A 40 -4.00 7.54 -7.20
C SER A 40 -3.67 6.29 -8.03
N ALA A 41 -4.28 6.17 -9.21
CA ALA A 41 -4.02 5.06 -10.12
C ALA A 41 -2.55 5.01 -10.59
N SER A 42 -1.94 6.17 -10.87
CA SER A 42 -0.53 6.26 -11.27
C SER A 42 0.39 5.73 -10.18
N THR A 43 0.19 6.17 -8.93
CA THR A 43 0.97 5.72 -7.78
C THR A 43 0.82 4.22 -7.54
N LEU A 44 -0.39 3.66 -7.72
CA LEU A 44 -0.59 2.21 -7.66
C LEU A 44 0.12 1.46 -8.80
N GLN A 45 0.14 2.02 -10.01
CA GLN A 45 0.87 1.45 -11.15
C GLN A 45 2.38 1.47 -10.93
N PHE A 46 2.92 2.58 -10.43
CA PHE A 46 4.33 2.69 -10.05
C PHE A 46 4.70 1.66 -8.98
N ARG A 47 3.89 1.49 -7.93
CA ARG A 47 4.14 0.43 -6.93
C ARG A 47 4.16 -0.97 -7.54
N LYS A 48 3.28 -1.24 -8.52
CA LYS A 48 3.23 -2.52 -9.24
C LYS A 48 4.45 -2.73 -10.14
N SER A 49 5.00 -1.68 -10.76
CA SER A 49 6.20 -1.80 -11.59
C SER A 49 7.42 -2.25 -10.78
N LEU A 50 7.46 -1.92 -9.49
CA LEU A 50 8.50 -2.35 -8.54
C LEU A 50 8.24 -3.76 -7.92
N SER A 51 7.26 -4.51 -8.41
CA SER A 51 6.90 -5.84 -7.88
C SER A 51 8.06 -6.83 -7.88
N GLN A 52 8.87 -6.84 -8.94
CA GLN A 52 10.07 -7.68 -9.02
C GLN A 52 11.10 -7.30 -7.93
N ILE A 53 11.35 -6.00 -7.74
CA ILE A 53 12.28 -5.51 -6.70
C ILE A 53 11.79 -5.92 -5.32
N THR A 54 10.52 -5.68 -4.99
CA THR A 54 9.96 -6.07 -3.69
C THR A 54 9.96 -7.58 -3.46
N THR A 55 9.85 -8.37 -4.53
CA THR A 55 9.98 -9.84 -4.46
C THR A 55 11.41 -10.23 -4.11
N THR A 56 12.41 -9.66 -4.79
CA THR A 56 13.82 -9.89 -4.48
C THR A 56 14.17 -9.48 -3.06
N LEU A 57 13.71 -8.32 -2.59
CA LEU A 57 13.94 -7.86 -1.22
C LEU A 57 13.40 -8.87 -0.20
N ARG A 58 12.16 -9.35 -0.41
CA ARG A 58 11.53 -10.35 0.46
C ARG A 58 12.29 -11.68 0.45
N SER A 59 12.72 -12.16 -0.72
CA SER A 59 13.47 -13.41 -0.83
C SER A 59 14.83 -13.38 -0.14
N ASN A 60 15.40 -12.18 0.06
CA ASN A 60 16.68 -11.98 0.74
C ASN A 60 16.52 -11.51 2.20
N ASP A 61 15.31 -11.56 2.75
CA ASP A 61 14.98 -11.10 4.11
C ASP A 61 15.36 -9.63 4.37
N ILE A 62 15.26 -8.80 3.33
CA ILE A 62 15.52 -7.35 3.43
C ILE A 62 14.19 -6.64 3.70
N GLY A 63 14.08 -6.07 4.91
CA GLY A 63 12.95 -5.24 5.31
C GLY A 63 12.79 -4.00 4.43
N TYR A 64 11.58 -3.78 3.95
CA TYR A 64 11.22 -2.59 3.17
C TYR A 64 9.84 -2.06 3.58
N CYS A 65 9.62 -0.76 3.35
CA CYS A 65 8.32 -0.11 3.55
C CYS A 65 8.02 0.89 2.43
N TRP A 66 6.74 1.26 2.32
CA TRP A 66 6.29 2.28 1.38
C TRP A 66 6.17 3.64 2.06
N GLY A 67 6.92 4.61 1.57
CA GLY A 67 6.69 6.03 1.86
C GLY A 67 5.61 6.62 0.94
N PHE A 68 4.97 7.70 1.42
CA PHE A 68 4.01 8.47 0.63
C PHE A 68 4.72 9.44 -0.33
N PRO A 69 4.21 9.69 -1.56
CA PRO A 69 3.05 9.03 -2.19
C PRO A 69 3.40 7.62 -2.70
N ALA A 70 4.50 7.47 -3.43
CA ALA A 70 5.18 6.21 -3.66
C ALA A 70 6.70 6.35 -3.60
N LYS A 71 7.26 5.98 -2.45
CA LYS A 71 8.71 5.81 -2.25
C LYS A 71 8.96 4.40 -1.74
N LEU A 72 9.88 3.67 -2.36
CA LEU A 72 10.33 2.39 -1.82
C LEU A 72 11.51 2.64 -0.89
N LEU A 73 11.29 2.39 0.40
CA LEU A 73 12.28 2.59 1.45
C LEU A 73 12.81 1.24 1.91
N ILE A 74 14.12 1.11 2.05
CA ILE A 74 14.77 -0.07 2.63
C ILE A 74 15.55 0.32 3.88
N GLN A 75 15.65 -0.60 4.83
CA GLN A 75 16.52 -0.42 5.99
C GLN A 75 17.82 -1.19 5.78
N LYS A 76 18.95 -0.49 5.84
CA LYS A 76 20.28 -1.07 5.77
C LYS A 76 21.14 -0.49 6.88
N GLN A 77 21.67 -1.35 7.76
CA GLN A 77 22.54 -0.94 8.88
C GLN A 77 21.90 0.16 9.77
N GLY A 78 20.58 0.09 9.98
CA GLY A 78 19.86 1.09 10.78
C GLY A 78 19.52 2.39 10.05
N VAL A 79 20.00 2.59 8.82
CA VAL A 79 19.70 3.78 7.99
C VAL A 79 18.62 3.44 6.98
N ILE A 80 17.68 4.37 6.79
CA ILE A 80 16.61 4.25 5.79
C ILE A 80 17.08 4.89 4.49
N HIS A 81 17.03 4.12 3.40
CA HIS A 81 17.39 4.59 2.07
C HIS A 81 16.18 4.56 1.13
N ALA A 82 16.00 5.62 0.35
CA ALA A 82 15.02 5.65 -0.73
C ALA A 82 15.64 5.06 -2.00
N VAL A 83 15.10 3.95 -2.47
CA VAL A 83 15.62 3.19 -3.62
C VAL A 83 14.89 3.54 -4.91
N ALA A 84 13.62 3.94 -4.80
CA ALA A 84 12.81 4.39 -5.92
C ALA A 84 11.81 5.44 -5.44
N THR A 85 11.60 6.46 -6.26
CA THR A 85 10.67 7.56 -6.02
C THR A 85 9.88 7.77 -7.31
N GLU A 86 8.55 7.82 -7.21
CA GLU A 86 7.71 8.25 -8.33
C GLU A 86 8.02 9.74 -8.61
N ALA A 87 8.37 10.07 -9.85
CA ALA A 87 8.58 11.46 -10.25
C ALA A 87 7.24 12.23 -10.18
N GLU A 88 7.29 13.48 -9.71
CA GLU A 88 6.12 14.37 -9.64
C GLU A 88 5.58 14.75 -11.02
#